data_AF-A0A423CZE9-F1
#
_entry.id   AF-A0A423CZE9-F1
#
_cell.length_a   1.000
_cell.length_b   1.000
_cell.length_c   1.000
_cell.angle_alpha   90.00
_cell.angle_beta   90.00
_cell.angle_gamma   90.00
#
_symmetry.space_group_name_H-M   'P 1'
#
loop_
_entity.id
_entity.type
_entity.pdbx_description
1 polymer ?
#
loop_
_entity_poly.entity_id
_entity_poly.type
_entity_poly.pdbx_seq_one_letter_code
_entity_poly.pdbx_strand_id
1 'polypeptide(L)'
;MPWYRTGTVAITAGQNTVTGTGTAFTLNARIGDAWVGPDGRQYEVTNIASGTVLSILPAYQGATVTGGTYSITPMQGYVKESADRLRQVVEQYGATLVLFGGAADAATLRANIAAATRGQNSDITALLGLTTALSVAQGGTGGNTAAAGRAGLGLGTAATANAVGTVSQSGGVSTGAIIERGSNASGRYTKFADGTMICSATLNFSQAVTFAQDGLFIGATPTFGFPAAFIAPPQFTFSARAQTVSTQPNAVTATTYQGLVMSMTSRTITADFVMTAQGRWYV
;
A
#
# COMPACT_ATOMS: atom_id res chain seq x y z
N MET A 1 27.06 33.96 49.83
CA MET A 1 26.36 35.20 50.27
C MET A 1 26.54 35.34 51.77
N PRO A 2 26.92 36.52 52.29
CA PRO A 2 27.10 36.71 53.72
C PRO A 2 25.76 36.63 54.45
N TRP A 3 25.75 36.06 55.66
CA TRP A 3 24.55 36.01 56.51
C TRP A 3 24.11 37.43 56.88
N TYR A 4 22.80 37.67 56.94
CA TYR A 4 22.26 38.97 57.32
C TYR A 4 22.34 39.17 58.84
N ARG A 5 22.98 40.26 59.29
CA ARG A 5 23.27 40.54 60.72
C ARG A 5 23.10 42.02 61.13
N THR A 6 22.42 42.82 60.31
CA THR A 6 22.34 44.28 60.56
C THR A 6 21.31 44.59 61.65
N GLY A 7 21.65 45.45 62.61
CA GLY A 7 20.77 45.81 63.73
C GLY A 7 20.81 44.80 64.89
N THR A 8 19.89 44.95 65.84
CA THR A 8 19.76 44.07 67.02
C THR A 8 18.33 43.55 67.15
N VAL A 9 18.15 42.49 67.94
CA VAL A 9 16.83 41.86 68.16
C VAL A 9 16.47 41.76 69.64
N ALA A 10 15.20 41.96 69.94
CA ALA A 10 14.58 41.70 71.23
C ALA A 10 13.62 40.52 71.12
N ILE A 11 13.70 39.57 72.05
CA ILE A 11 12.88 38.37 72.08
C ILE A 11 12.76 37.86 73.52
N THR A 12 11.53 37.58 73.94
CA THR A 12 11.21 37.06 75.27
C THR A 12 11.30 35.54 75.27
N ALA A 13 11.85 34.96 76.34
CA ALA A 13 11.92 33.51 76.51
C ALA A 13 10.52 32.87 76.33
N GLY A 14 10.46 31.78 75.56
CA GLY A 14 9.21 31.06 75.28
C GLY A 14 8.27 31.72 74.27
N GLN A 15 8.64 32.87 73.69
CA GLN A 15 7.84 33.55 72.66
C GLN A 15 8.37 33.27 71.24
N ASN A 16 7.48 33.40 70.26
CA ASN A 16 7.81 33.24 68.84
C ASN A 16 8.13 34.56 68.14
N THR A 17 7.80 35.71 68.73
CA THR A 17 7.92 37.02 68.08
C THR A 17 9.28 37.66 68.36
N VAL A 18 9.98 38.00 67.28
CA VAL A 18 11.28 38.68 67.30
C VAL A 18 11.08 40.14 66.86
N THR A 19 11.49 41.09 67.70
CA THR A 19 11.40 42.52 67.40
C THR A 19 12.78 43.11 67.17
N GLY A 20 13.06 43.55 65.95
CA GLY A 20 14.32 44.15 65.54
C GLY A 20 14.39 45.66 65.73
N THR A 21 15.58 46.19 66.02
CA THR A 21 15.92 47.61 65.97
C THR A 21 17.01 47.83 64.92
N GLY A 22 16.77 48.71 63.95
CA GLY A 22 17.70 48.91 62.83
C GLY A 22 17.79 47.72 61.86
N THR A 23 16.79 46.83 61.86
CA THR A 23 16.71 45.68 60.97
C THR A 23 15.85 46.00 59.74
N ALA A 24 16.00 45.20 58.68
CA ALA A 24 15.25 45.25 57.45
C ALA A 24 14.91 43.81 57.00
N PHE A 25 14.14 43.10 57.85
CA PHE A 25 13.82 41.68 57.65
C PHE A 25 13.12 41.39 56.34
N THR A 26 12.16 42.22 55.93
CA THR A 26 11.42 42.06 54.66
C THR A 26 12.30 42.14 53.41
N LEU A 27 13.47 42.78 53.50
CA LEU A 27 14.41 42.91 52.38
C LEU A 27 15.48 41.79 52.37
N ASN A 28 15.77 41.21 53.53
CA ASN A 28 16.96 40.36 53.74
C ASN A 28 16.66 38.95 54.27
N ALA A 29 15.40 38.62 54.51
CA ALA A 29 14.96 37.31 54.98
C ALA A 29 13.69 36.87 54.25
N ARG A 30 13.43 35.57 54.23
CA ARG A 30 12.20 34.95 53.75
C ARG A 30 11.65 34.00 54.81
N ILE A 31 10.35 33.76 54.75
CA ILE A 31 9.73 32.67 55.51
C ILE A 31 10.40 31.35 55.07
N GLY A 32 10.75 30.50 56.03
CA GLY A 32 11.52 29.26 55.85
C GLY A 32 13.03 29.43 56.03
N ASP A 33 13.57 30.65 56.07
CA ASP A 33 15.00 30.84 56.35
C ASP A 33 15.37 30.42 57.77
N ALA A 34 16.64 30.03 57.97
CA ALA A 34 17.14 29.76 59.30
C ALA A 34 17.59 31.06 59.96
N TRP A 35 16.93 31.39 61.06
CA TRP A 35 17.30 32.47 61.97
C TRP A 35 18.11 31.88 63.12
N VAL A 36 19.31 32.42 63.34
CA VAL A 36 20.17 32.08 64.47
C VAL A 36 20.00 33.14 65.54
N GLY A 37 19.50 32.74 66.69
CA GLY A 37 19.21 33.66 67.80
C GLY A 37 20.44 34.11 68.58
N PRO A 38 20.27 35.06 69.52
CA PRO A 38 21.32 35.46 70.45
C PRO A 38 21.85 34.31 71.32
N ASP A 39 21.06 33.24 71.47
CA ASP A 39 21.43 31.99 72.13
C ASP A 39 22.27 31.03 71.24
N GLY A 40 22.52 31.40 69.99
CA GLY A 40 23.28 30.62 69.01
C GLY A 40 22.52 29.46 68.37
N ARG A 41 21.23 29.26 68.68
CA ARG A 41 20.41 28.16 68.12
C ARG A 41 19.71 28.58 66.84
N GLN A 42 19.43 27.59 65.99
CA GLN A 42 18.69 27.79 64.74
C GLN A 42 17.19 27.60 64.96
N TYR A 43 16.42 28.51 64.37
CA TYR A 43 14.97 28.50 64.35
C TYR A 43 14.49 28.78 62.93
N GLU A 44 13.35 28.22 62.56
CA GLU A 44 12.70 28.49 61.27
C GLU A 44 11.93 29.81 61.35
N VAL A 45 12.17 30.73 60.43
CA VAL A 45 11.33 31.94 60.29
C VAL A 45 9.97 31.54 59.73
N THR A 46 8.90 31.70 60.49
CA THR A 46 7.54 31.29 60.08
C THR A 46 6.69 32.42 59.51
N ASN A 47 7.02 33.66 59.84
CA ASN A 47 6.33 34.85 59.33
C ASN A 47 7.27 36.06 59.37
N ILE A 48 7.09 37.01 58.47
CA ILE A 48 7.78 38.32 58.50
C ILE A 48 6.70 39.39 58.44
N ALA A 49 6.35 39.94 59.60
CA ALA A 49 5.26 40.90 59.73
C ALA A 49 5.67 42.32 59.28
N SER A 50 6.95 42.68 59.42
CA SER A 50 7.49 43.96 58.96
C SER A 50 9.02 43.92 58.85
N GLY A 51 9.65 45.02 58.42
CA GLY A 51 11.11 45.15 58.43
C GLY A 51 11.75 44.97 59.82
N THR A 52 10.96 45.09 60.89
CA THR A 52 11.39 44.98 62.29
C THR A 52 10.68 43.91 63.08
N VAL A 53 9.77 43.13 62.50
CA VAL A 53 9.08 42.06 63.24
C VAL A 53 9.02 40.79 62.40
N LEU A 54 9.52 39.68 62.94
CA LEU A 54 9.38 38.34 62.37
C LEU A 54 8.96 37.34 63.45
N SER A 55 8.48 36.18 63.04
CA SER A 55 8.13 35.06 63.93
C SER A 55 9.00 33.85 63.66
N ILE A 56 9.33 33.08 64.70
CA ILE A 56 10.16 31.87 64.63
C ILE A 56 9.46 30.63 65.17
N LEU A 57 9.92 29.44 64.76
CA LEU A 57 9.53 28.13 65.31
C LEU A 57 10.76 27.22 65.47
N PRO A 58 10.89 26.44 66.55
CA PRO A 58 10.08 26.46 67.77
C PRO A 58 10.17 27.80 68.51
N ALA A 59 9.37 28.00 69.57
CA ALA A 59 9.45 29.20 70.40
C ALA A 59 10.85 29.37 71.00
N TYR A 60 11.27 30.61 71.24
CA TYR A 60 12.64 30.93 71.65
C TYR A 60 13.04 30.22 72.95
N GLN A 61 14.13 29.46 72.89
CA GLN A 61 14.60 28.61 73.98
C GLN A 61 15.72 29.25 74.82
N GLY A 62 16.13 30.47 74.47
CA GLY A 62 17.09 31.28 75.22
C GLY A 62 16.44 32.14 76.30
N ALA A 63 17.27 32.76 77.15
CA ALA A 63 16.81 33.78 78.11
C ALA A 63 16.34 35.06 77.38
N THR A 64 15.40 35.81 77.95
CA THR A 64 14.89 37.06 77.39
C THR A 64 16.02 38.07 77.11
N VAL A 65 16.06 38.61 75.89
CA VAL A 65 17.07 39.58 75.46
C VAL A 65 16.40 40.84 74.91
N THR A 66 16.91 42.02 75.27
CA THR A 66 16.44 43.33 74.79
C THR A 66 17.55 44.04 73.99
N GLY A 67 18.01 43.41 72.89
CA GLY A 67 19.07 43.95 72.02
C GLY A 67 20.22 42.98 71.70
N GLY A 68 19.93 41.72 71.36
CA GLY A 68 20.93 40.69 71.05
C GLY A 68 21.42 40.69 69.60
N THR A 69 22.56 40.04 69.37
CA THR A 69 23.06 39.72 68.03
C THR A 69 22.27 38.58 67.42
N TYR A 70 22.12 38.57 66.10
CA TYR A 70 21.46 37.50 65.37
C TYR A 70 22.12 37.30 64.01
N SER A 71 21.75 36.22 63.33
CA SER A 71 22.04 36.09 61.91
C SER A 71 20.96 35.32 61.17
N ILE A 72 20.66 35.70 59.94
CA ILE A 72 19.75 34.96 59.07
C ILE A 72 20.53 34.38 57.91
N THR A 73 20.36 33.09 57.68
CA THR A 73 20.90 32.38 56.52
C THR A 73 19.76 31.87 55.65
N PRO A 74 19.76 32.15 54.34
CA PRO A 74 18.78 31.60 53.43
C PRO A 74 18.76 30.06 53.50
N MET A 75 17.63 29.46 53.84
CA MET A 75 17.45 28.02 53.80
C MET A 75 16.67 27.70 52.52
N GLN A 76 17.37 27.71 51.39
CA GLN A 76 16.70 27.53 50.09
C GLN A 76 16.17 26.10 49.94
N GLY A 77 14.89 25.91 50.23
CA GLY A 77 14.11 24.74 49.78
C GLY A 77 13.92 24.67 48.25
N TYR A 78 14.48 25.63 47.49
CA TYR A 78 14.20 25.86 46.08
C TYR A 78 15.45 25.92 45.19
N VAL A 79 16.04 24.75 44.97
CA VAL A 79 16.31 24.24 43.61
C VAL A 79 15.58 22.91 43.39
N LYS A 80 15.03 22.30 44.45
CA LYS A 80 14.41 20.98 44.40
C LYS A 80 13.12 20.98 43.60
N GLU A 81 12.15 21.86 43.86
CA GLU A 81 10.89 21.85 43.08
C GLU A 81 11.11 22.18 41.59
N SER A 82 11.98 23.14 41.26
CA SER A 82 12.32 23.44 39.86
C SER A 82 13.06 22.29 39.20
N ALA A 83 14.00 21.65 39.90
CA ALA A 83 14.69 20.47 39.41
C ALA A 83 13.75 19.26 39.31
N ASP A 84 12.76 19.15 40.20
CA ASP A 84 11.73 18.12 40.19
C ASP A 84 10.80 18.33 39.01
N ARG A 85 10.33 19.56 38.75
CA ARG A 85 9.54 19.91 37.56
C ARG A 85 10.31 19.67 36.26
N LEU A 86 11.60 20.03 36.20
CA LEU A 86 12.42 19.76 35.02
C LEU A 86 12.66 18.26 34.83
N ARG A 87 12.97 17.54 35.91
CA ARG A 87 13.14 16.08 35.89
C ARG A 87 11.86 15.39 35.47
N GLN A 88 10.71 15.86 35.94
CA GLN A 88 9.39 15.35 35.57
C GLN A 88 9.16 15.50 34.05
N VAL A 89 9.55 16.63 33.44
CA VAL A 89 9.50 16.79 31.97
C VAL A 89 10.41 15.78 31.27
N VAL A 90 11.63 15.59 31.76
CA VAL A 90 12.59 14.62 31.18
C VAL A 90 12.08 13.18 31.33
N GLU A 91 11.54 12.82 32.49
CA GLU A 91 10.96 11.50 32.75
C GLU A 91 9.72 11.24 31.89
N GLN A 92 8.87 12.25 31.72
CA GLN A 92 7.63 12.12 30.96
C GLN A 92 7.86 12.08 29.44
N TYR A 93 8.82 12.85 28.92
CA TYR A 93 8.97 13.06 27.47
C TYR A 93 10.31 12.59 26.89
N GLY A 94 11.33 12.33 27.71
CA GLY A 94 12.68 12.01 27.24
C GLY A 94 12.72 10.79 26.33
N ALA A 95 12.10 9.68 26.74
CA ALA A 95 12.04 8.46 25.93
C ALA A 95 11.24 8.65 24.63
N THR A 96 10.12 9.38 24.70
CA THR A 96 9.27 9.66 23.53
C THR A 96 10.00 10.52 22.51
N LEU A 97 10.78 11.51 22.95
CA LEU A 97 11.51 12.41 22.06
C LEU A 97 12.60 11.68 21.27
N VAL A 98 13.22 10.65 21.87
CA VAL A 98 14.22 9.80 21.20
C VAL A 98 13.61 9.03 20.02
N LEU A 99 12.33 8.64 20.10
CA LEU A 99 11.63 7.93 19.02
C LEU A 99 11.50 8.76 17.72
N PHE A 100 11.63 10.08 17.78
CA PHE A 100 11.64 10.95 16.60
C PHE A 100 13.01 10.98 15.88
N GLY A 101 13.80 9.92 15.98
CA GLY A 101 15.05 9.75 15.23
C GLY A 101 16.21 10.60 15.71
N GLY A 102 16.23 11.00 16.99
CA GLY A 102 17.36 11.71 17.59
C GLY A 102 17.68 13.08 16.96
N ALA A 103 16.65 13.80 16.50
CA ALA A 103 16.82 15.11 15.88
C ALA A 103 17.52 16.13 16.81
N ALA A 104 18.62 16.72 16.35
CA ALA A 104 19.39 17.73 17.10
C ALA A 104 18.82 19.16 16.94
N ASP A 105 17.93 19.38 15.97
CA ASP A 105 17.29 20.67 15.71
C ASP A 105 15.83 20.52 15.25
N ALA A 106 15.10 21.64 15.27
CA ALA A 106 13.70 21.67 14.87
C ALA A 106 13.49 21.36 13.38
N ALA A 107 14.49 21.58 12.52
CA ALA A 107 14.40 21.31 11.09
C ALA A 107 14.39 19.80 10.82
N THR A 108 15.32 19.07 11.45
CA THR A 108 15.46 17.62 11.41
C THR A 108 14.25 16.94 12.03
N LEU A 109 13.74 17.45 13.17
CA LEU A 109 12.53 16.94 13.78
C LEU A 109 11.34 17.02 12.82
N ARG A 110 11.13 18.19 12.18
CA ARG A 110 10.08 18.37 11.17
C ARG A 110 10.26 17.44 9.98
N ALA A 111 11.50 17.21 9.54
CA ALA A 111 11.78 16.28 8.45
C ALA A 111 11.37 14.85 8.82
N ASN A 112 11.75 14.38 10.01
CA ASN A 112 11.46 13.01 10.48
C ASN A 112 9.95 12.77 10.59
N ILE A 113 9.19 13.69 11.18
CA ILE A 113 7.74 13.52 11.38
C ILE A 113 6.90 13.77 10.12
N ALA A 114 7.43 14.50 9.13
CA ALA A 114 6.75 14.79 7.86
C ALA A 114 7.25 13.92 6.69
N ALA A 115 7.94 12.81 6.96
CA ALA A 115 8.46 11.90 5.95
C ALA A 115 7.37 11.41 4.98
N ALA A 116 6.19 11.06 5.52
CA ALA A 116 5.02 10.63 4.76
C ALA A 116 4.53 11.66 3.74
N THR A 117 4.37 12.91 4.17
CA THR A 117 3.93 14.00 3.29
C THR A 117 4.93 14.28 2.17
N ARG A 118 6.22 14.04 2.40
CA ARG A 118 7.28 14.25 1.41
C ARG A 118 7.56 13.01 0.55
N GLY A 119 6.85 11.91 0.75
CA GLY A 119 7.07 10.65 0.04
C GLY A 119 8.35 9.91 0.43
N GLN A 120 9.00 10.29 1.53
CA GLN A 120 10.23 9.65 2.04
C GLN A 120 9.88 8.45 2.93
N ASN A 121 9.15 7.48 2.39
CA ASN A 121 8.61 6.32 3.11
C ASN A 121 9.40 5.03 2.86
N SER A 122 10.71 5.13 2.62
CA SER A 122 11.53 3.98 2.21
C SER A 122 11.71 2.93 3.32
N ASP A 123 11.46 3.30 4.57
CA ASP A 123 11.49 2.45 5.76
C ASP A 123 10.19 1.63 5.95
N ILE A 124 9.10 2.01 5.28
CA ILE A 124 7.84 1.26 5.33
C ILE A 124 7.95 0.00 4.46
N THR A 125 8.03 -1.16 5.11
CA THR A 125 8.14 -2.46 4.42
C THR A 125 6.78 -3.09 4.10
N ALA A 126 5.72 -2.73 4.82
CA ALA A 126 4.36 -3.20 4.59
C ALA A 126 3.31 -2.21 5.14
N LEU A 127 2.14 -2.17 4.49
CA LEU A 127 0.93 -1.51 4.97
C LEU A 127 -0.15 -2.58 5.24
N LEU A 128 -0.35 -2.94 6.51
CA LEU A 128 -1.32 -3.96 6.91
C LEU A 128 -2.69 -3.32 7.20
N GLY A 129 -3.78 -4.01 6.83
CA GLY A 129 -5.15 -3.63 7.22
C GLY A 129 -5.78 -2.49 6.41
N LEU A 130 -5.30 -2.23 5.18
CA LEU A 130 -5.87 -1.19 4.33
C LEU A 130 -7.30 -1.56 3.89
N THR A 131 -8.30 -0.80 4.34
CA THR A 131 -9.72 -1.02 3.97
C THR A 131 -10.15 -0.20 2.74
N THR A 132 -9.49 0.93 2.50
CA THR A 132 -9.71 1.81 1.35
C THR A 132 -8.55 1.68 0.37
N ALA A 133 -8.83 1.29 -0.87
CA ALA A 133 -7.79 1.13 -1.88
C ALA A 133 -7.09 2.46 -2.20
N LEU A 134 -5.78 2.39 -2.48
CA LEU A 134 -5.04 3.51 -3.05
C LEU A 134 -5.44 3.70 -4.52
N SER A 135 -5.66 4.96 -4.91
CA SER A 135 -5.93 5.31 -6.31
C SER A 135 -4.73 5.02 -7.21
N VAL A 136 -4.96 4.90 -8.51
CA VAL A 136 -3.89 4.71 -9.50
C VAL A 136 -2.91 5.90 -9.50
N ALA A 137 -3.41 7.13 -9.33
CA ALA A 137 -2.57 8.33 -9.22
C ALA A 137 -1.63 8.31 -7.99
N GLN A 138 -1.97 7.53 -6.96
CA GLN A 138 -1.15 7.32 -5.77
C GLN A 138 -0.25 6.08 -5.87
N GLY A 139 -0.18 5.43 -7.04
CA GLY A 139 0.61 4.20 -7.26
C GLY A 139 -0.10 2.91 -6.84
N GLY A 140 -1.40 2.96 -6.51
CA GLY A 140 -2.22 1.79 -6.24
C GLY A 140 -2.88 1.21 -7.50
N THR A 141 -3.81 0.28 -7.31
CA THR A 141 -4.63 -0.32 -8.38
C THR A 141 -6.03 0.30 -8.48
N GLY A 142 -6.43 1.16 -7.53
CA GLY A 142 -7.77 1.73 -7.46
C GLY A 142 -8.85 0.80 -6.89
N GLY A 143 -8.50 -0.43 -6.45
CA GLY A 143 -9.47 -1.37 -5.89
C GLY A 143 -8.88 -2.30 -4.82
N ASN A 144 -9.71 -2.74 -3.89
CA ASN A 144 -9.35 -3.67 -2.80
C ASN A 144 -9.73 -5.14 -3.11
N THR A 145 -10.20 -5.40 -4.34
CA THR A 145 -10.44 -6.73 -4.89
C THR A 145 -9.79 -6.83 -6.26
N ALA A 146 -9.55 -8.05 -6.74
CA ALA A 146 -9.00 -8.24 -8.08
C ALA A 146 -9.89 -7.62 -9.19
N ALA A 147 -11.21 -7.68 -9.04
CA ALA A 147 -12.15 -7.09 -10.00
C ALA A 147 -12.09 -5.55 -9.99
N ALA A 148 -12.13 -4.94 -8.81
CA ALA A 148 -12.02 -3.49 -8.67
C ALA A 148 -10.63 -2.97 -9.11
N GLY A 149 -9.56 -3.72 -8.83
CA GLY A 149 -8.21 -3.37 -9.28
C GLY A 149 -8.08 -3.39 -10.81
N ARG A 150 -8.65 -4.39 -11.49
CA ARG A 150 -8.70 -4.40 -12.96
C ARG A 150 -9.50 -3.22 -13.52
N ALA A 151 -10.63 -2.88 -12.90
CA ALA A 151 -11.44 -1.73 -13.28
C ALA A 151 -10.69 -0.41 -13.07
N GLY A 152 -10.00 -0.25 -11.93
CA GLY A 152 -9.20 0.94 -11.63
C GLY A 152 -8.05 1.17 -12.60
N LEU A 153 -7.42 0.08 -13.07
CA LEU A 153 -6.39 0.11 -14.12
C LEU A 153 -6.96 0.27 -15.55
N GLY A 154 -8.28 0.31 -15.73
CA GLY A 154 -8.92 0.43 -17.04
C GLY A 154 -8.81 -0.82 -17.91
N LEU A 155 -8.64 -2.01 -17.30
CA LEU A 155 -8.49 -3.27 -18.02
C LEU A 155 -9.86 -3.81 -18.49
N GLY A 156 -9.90 -4.29 -19.73
CA GLY A 156 -11.10 -4.94 -20.31
C GLY A 156 -11.28 -6.39 -19.88
N THR A 157 -12.33 -7.04 -20.40
CA THR A 157 -12.71 -8.43 -20.09
C THR A 157 -11.64 -9.47 -20.45
N ALA A 158 -10.80 -9.17 -21.44
CA ALA A 158 -9.67 -10.03 -21.83
C ALA A 158 -8.65 -10.22 -20.69
N ALA A 159 -8.59 -9.32 -19.70
CA ALA A 159 -7.62 -9.39 -18.61
C ALA A 159 -7.81 -10.60 -17.67
N THR A 160 -8.95 -11.29 -17.74
CA THR A 160 -9.21 -12.54 -17.00
C THR A 160 -9.22 -13.77 -17.89
N ALA A 161 -9.15 -13.62 -19.21
CA ALA A 161 -9.21 -14.73 -20.14
C ALA A 161 -7.82 -15.36 -20.32
N ASN A 162 -7.77 -16.69 -20.37
CA ASN A 162 -6.55 -17.37 -20.79
C ASN A 162 -6.26 -17.05 -22.26
N ALA A 163 -4.99 -16.83 -22.60
CA ALA A 163 -4.61 -16.57 -23.99
C ALA A 163 -4.91 -17.77 -24.89
N VAL A 164 -4.61 -19.00 -24.42
CA VAL A 164 -4.87 -20.25 -25.13
C VAL A 164 -5.59 -21.24 -24.20
N GLY A 165 -6.65 -21.86 -24.69
CA GLY A 165 -7.48 -22.82 -23.96
C GLY A 165 -8.79 -23.07 -24.70
N THR A 166 -9.77 -23.67 -24.05
CA THR A 166 -11.11 -23.82 -24.63
C THR A 166 -11.75 -22.44 -24.82
N VAL A 167 -12.14 -22.12 -26.05
CA VAL A 167 -12.90 -20.91 -26.36
C VAL A 167 -14.38 -21.26 -26.19
N SER A 168 -15.10 -20.45 -25.43
CA SER A 168 -16.52 -20.61 -25.18
C SER A 168 -17.22 -19.26 -25.20
N GLN A 169 -18.52 -19.28 -25.45
CA GLN A 169 -19.36 -18.09 -25.51
C GLN A 169 -20.70 -18.35 -24.85
N SER A 170 -21.34 -17.28 -24.38
CA SER A 170 -22.74 -17.27 -23.96
C SER A 170 -23.38 -15.99 -24.46
N GLY A 171 -24.45 -16.10 -25.25
CA GLY A 171 -25.17 -14.94 -25.80
C GLY A 171 -24.32 -14.01 -26.67
N GLY A 172 -23.36 -14.55 -27.43
CA GLY A 172 -22.44 -13.78 -28.27
C GLY A 172 -21.24 -13.20 -27.53
N VAL A 173 -21.15 -13.38 -26.21
CA VAL A 173 -20.06 -12.89 -25.37
C VAL A 173 -19.07 -14.03 -25.09
N SER A 174 -17.80 -13.82 -25.39
CA SER A 174 -16.74 -14.78 -25.04
C SER A 174 -16.61 -14.94 -23.53
N THR A 175 -16.70 -16.17 -23.05
CA THR A 175 -16.56 -16.55 -21.63
C THR A 175 -15.33 -17.42 -21.35
N GLY A 176 -14.69 -17.92 -22.41
CA GLY A 176 -13.53 -18.82 -22.33
C GLY A 176 -12.19 -18.14 -22.63
N ALA A 177 -11.25 -18.93 -23.13
CA ALA A 177 -9.96 -18.45 -23.62
C ALA A 177 -10.10 -17.59 -24.90
N ILE A 178 -9.04 -16.87 -25.26
CA ILE A 178 -8.99 -16.05 -26.48
C ILE A 178 -8.85 -16.93 -27.73
N ILE A 179 -8.02 -17.98 -27.66
CA ILE A 179 -7.70 -18.87 -28.79
C ILE A 179 -7.79 -20.34 -28.36
N GLU A 180 -8.46 -21.16 -29.17
CA GLU A 180 -8.49 -22.62 -29.03
C GLU A 180 -7.85 -23.23 -30.27
N ARG A 181 -7.01 -24.24 -30.09
CA ARG A 181 -6.46 -25.04 -31.19
C ARG A 181 -6.73 -26.50 -30.94
N GLY A 182 -7.09 -27.21 -32.00
CA GLY A 182 -7.24 -28.66 -31.94
C GLY A 182 -6.97 -29.30 -33.28
N SER A 183 -6.80 -30.63 -33.25
CA SER A 183 -6.61 -31.45 -34.44
C SER A 183 -7.25 -32.81 -34.25
N ASN A 184 -7.74 -33.38 -35.35
CA ASN A 184 -8.23 -34.75 -35.45
C ASN A 184 -7.90 -35.31 -36.84
N ALA A 185 -8.42 -36.49 -37.17
CA ALA A 185 -8.19 -37.13 -38.47
C ALA A 185 -8.65 -36.27 -39.67
N SER A 186 -9.61 -35.37 -39.46
CA SER A 186 -10.15 -34.49 -40.50
C SER A 186 -9.35 -33.19 -40.69
N GLY A 187 -8.30 -32.96 -39.90
CA GLY A 187 -7.43 -31.79 -39.99
C GLY A 187 -7.26 -31.05 -38.66
N ARG A 188 -6.95 -29.76 -38.74
CA ARG A 188 -6.72 -28.87 -37.60
C ARG A 188 -7.65 -27.66 -37.66
N TYR A 189 -8.01 -27.15 -36.49
CA TYR A 189 -8.82 -25.93 -36.36
C TYR A 189 -8.18 -24.93 -35.40
N THR A 190 -8.51 -23.66 -35.58
CA THR A 190 -8.28 -22.59 -34.61
C THR A 190 -9.56 -21.81 -34.44
N LYS A 191 -10.09 -21.75 -33.22
CA LYS A 191 -11.22 -20.86 -32.88
C LYS A 191 -10.69 -19.63 -32.18
N PHE A 192 -11.36 -18.52 -32.41
CA PHE A 192 -11.09 -17.24 -31.80
C PHE A 192 -12.31 -16.77 -31.00
N ALA A 193 -12.05 -16.03 -29.93
CA ALA A 193 -13.06 -15.44 -29.05
C ALA A 193 -13.95 -14.37 -29.71
N ASP A 194 -13.72 -14.02 -30.98
CA ASP A 194 -14.59 -13.17 -31.80
C ASP A 194 -15.61 -13.99 -32.62
N GLY A 195 -15.57 -15.32 -32.53
CA GLY A 195 -16.41 -16.23 -33.29
C GLY A 195 -15.81 -16.72 -34.59
N THR A 196 -14.66 -16.19 -35.01
CA THR A 196 -13.95 -16.68 -36.19
C THR A 196 -13.39 -18.07 -35.91
N MET A 197 -13.50 -18.95 -36.90
CA MET A 197 -12.84 -20.25 -36.91
C MET A 197 -12.15 -20.47 -38.24
N ILE A 198 -10.93 -21.01 -38.18
CA ILE A 198 -10.17 -21.44 -39.36
C ILE A 198 -9.94 -22.94 -39.24
N CYS A 199 -10.38 -23.69 -40.26
CA CYS A 199 -10.11 -25.11 -40.42
C CYS A 199 -9.12 -25.31 -41.57
N SER A 200 -8.16 -26.21 -41.42
CA SER A 200 -7.25 -26.59 -42.51
C SER A 200 -6.91 -28.07 -42.45
N ALA A 201 -6.71 -28.69 -43.62
CA ALA A 201 -6.33 -30.09 -43.72
C ALA A 201 -5.47 -30.31 -44.96
N THR A 202 -4.69 -31.38 -44.94
CA THR A 202 -4.02 -31.94 -46.12
C THR A 202 -4.41 -33.41 -46.16
N LEU A 203 -5.18 -33.78 -47.18
CA LEU A 203 -5.73 -35.12 -47.34
C LEU A 203 -5.04 -35.80 -48.52
N ASN A 204 -4.47 -36.97 -48.27
CA ASN A 204 -3.96 -37.81 -49.34
C ASN A 204 -5.04 -38.79 -49.78
N PHE A 205 -5.50 -38.70 -51.03
CA PHE A 205 -6.44 -39.67 -51.58
C PHE A 205 -6.28 -39.83 -53.10
N SER A 206 -6.82 -40.94 -53.61
CA SER A 206 -6.86 -41.26 -55.03
C SER A 206 -8.25 -41.00 -55.59
N GLN A 207 -8.33 -40.23 -56.68
CA GLN A 207 -9.57 -39.91 -57.38
C GLN A 207 -9.50 -40.40 -58.82
N ALA A 208 -10.41 -41.29 -59.21
CA ALA A 208 -10.65 -41.61 -60.62
C ALA A 208 -11.35 -40.43 -61.28
N VAL A 209 -10.75 -39.87 -62.33
CA VAL A 209 -11.26 -38.72 -63.11
C VAL A 209 -11.48 -39.21 -64.54
N THR A 210 -12.62 -39.87 -64.76
CA THR A 210 -12.89 -40.66 -65.97
C THR A 210 -14.22 -40.32 -66.64
N PHE A 211 -15.07 -39.48 -66.03
CA PHE A 211 -16.34 -39.06 -66.61
C PHE A 211 -16.13 -37.88 -67.55
N ALA A 212 -16.39 -38.04 -68.84
CA ALA A 212 -16.23 -36.96 -69.81
C ALA A 212 -17.39 -35.95 -69.71
N GLN A 213 -17.07 -34.67 -69.57
CA GLN A 213 -18.02 -33.56 -69.55
C GLN A 213 -17.36 -32.29 -70.12
N ASP A 214 -18.01 -31.65 -71.09
CA ASP A 214 -17.61 -30.34 -71.65
C ASP A 214 -16.13 -30.24 -72.06
N GLY A 215 -15.54 -31.33 -72.59
CA GLY A 215 -14.15 -31.39 -73.03
C GLY A 215 -13.13 -31.64 -71.91
N LEU A 216 -13.58 -31.88 -70.68
CA LEU A 216 -12.77 -32.29 -69.53
C LEU A 216 -13.21 -33.68 -69.05
N PHE A 217 -12.35 -34.32 -68.26
CA PHE A 217 -12.72 -35.45 -67.43
C PHE A 217 -12.89 -34.99 -66.00
N ILE A 218 -13.96 -35.46 -65.35
CA ILE A 218 -14.30 -35.19 -63.95
C ILE A 218 -14.33 -36.50 -63.16
N GLY A 219 -14.11 -36.40 -61.85
CA GLY A 219 -14.21 -37.52 -60.92
C GLY A 219 -15.47 -37.46 -60.05
N ALA A 220 -15.69 -38.53 -59.27
CA ALA A 220 -16.62 -38.48 -58.15
C ALA A 220 -16.20 -37.39 -57.14
N THR A 221 -17.15 -36.90 -56.35
CA THR A 221 -16.92 -35.87 -55.34
C THR A 221 -16.99 -36.47 -53.92
N PRO A 222 -15.87 -36.96 -53.37
CA PRO A 222 -15.84 -37.50 -52.02
C PRO A 222 -16.23 -36.42 -51.00
N THR A 223 -16.93 -36.84 -49.95
CA THR A 223 -17.36 -35.95 -48.87
C THR A 223 -16.43 -36.11 -47.68
N PHE A 224 -15.86 -35.00 -47.23
CA PHE A 224 -15.01 -34.95 -46.05
C PHE A 224 -15.64 -34.07 -44.97
N GLY A 225 -15.37 -34.38 -43.71
CA GLY A 225 -15.78 -33.56 -42.58
C GLY A 225 -14.77 -32.45 -42.29
N PHE A 226 -15.24 -31.30 -41.80
CA PHE A 226 -14.36 -30.33 -41.15
C PHE A 226 -13.89 -30.86 -39.78
N PRO A 227 -12.70 -30.48 -39.31
CA PRO A 227 -12.22 -30.88 -37.98
C PRO A 227 -13.03 -30.26 -36.84
N ALA A 228 -13.81 -29.20 -37.10
CA ALA A 228 -14.81 -28.63 -36.20
C ALA A 228 -15.98 -28.05 -37.02
N ALA A 229 -17.19 -28.08 -36.47
CA ALA A 229 -18.40 -27.58 -37.13
C ALA A 229 -18.49 -26.05 -37.10
N PHE A 230 -18.85 -25.45 -38.24
CA PHE A 230 -19.25 -24.05 -38.35
C PHE A 230 -20.75 -23.91 -38.05
N ILE A 231 -21.24 -22.67 -37.86
CA ILE A 231 -22.69 -22.41 -37.73
C ILE A 231 -23.40 -22.23 -39.08
N ALA A 232 -22.63 -21.97 -40.13
CA ALA A 232 -23.08 -21.78 -41.50
C ALA A 232 -21.96 -22.21 -42.46
N PRO A 233 -22.25 -22.44 -43.76
CA PRO A 233 -21.23 -22.77 -44.73
C PRO A 233 -20.09 -21.73 -44.74
N PRO A 234 -18.83 -22.14 -44.49
CA PRO A 234 -17.68 -21.23 -44.46
C PRO A 234 -17.24 -20.81 -45.87
N GLN A 235 -16.41 -19.77 -45.94
CA GLN A 235 -15.58 -19.55 -47.11
C GLN A 235 -14.56 -20.68 -47.22
N PHE A 236 -14.52 -21.36 -48.36
CA PHE A 236 -13.77 -22.59 -48.52
C PHE A 236 -12.91 -22.56 -49.78
N THR A 237 -11.67 -23.02 -49.65
CA THR A 237 -10.72 -23.20 -50.74
C THR A 237 -10.20 -24.63 -50.74
N PHE A 238 -10.05 -25.21 -51.92
CA PHE A 238 -9.58 -26.57 -52.15
C PHE A 238 -8.60 -26.58 -53.33
N SER A 239 -7.43 -27.20 -53.13
CA SER A 239 -6.38 -27.28 -54.14
C SER A 239 -5.66 -28.61 -54.09
N ALA A 240 -5.32 -29.16 -55.26
CA ALA A 240 -4.33 -30.23 -55.36
C ALA A 240 -2.91 -29.67 -55.27
N ARG A 241 -1.98 -30.42 -54.67
CA ARG A 241 -0.54 -30.09 -54.68
C ARG A 241 0.19 -30.87 -55.76
N ALA A 242 1.11 -30.19 -56.47
CA ALA A 242 2.04 -30.80 -57.43
C ALA A 242 1.36 -31.66 -58.53
N GLN A 243 0.18 -31.26 -58.99
CA GLN A 243 -0.57 -31.92 -60.06
C GLN A 243 -1.01 -30.92 -61.12
N THR A 244 -1.00 -31.33 -62.39
CA THR A 244 -1.59 -30.57 -63.50
C THR A 244 -3.08 -30.90 -63.61
N VAL A 245 -3.86 -30.40 -62.65
CA VAL A 245 -5.31 -30.63 -62.55
C VAL A 245 -5.99 -29.33 -62.11
N SER A 246 -7.26 -29.16 -62.47
CA SER A 246 -8.09 -28.09 -61.93
C SER A 246 -8.92 -28.62 -60.76
N THR A 247 -9.07 -27.81 -59.72
CA THR A 247 -9.86 -28.14 -58.54
C THR A 247 -10.82 -27.01 -58.22
N GLN A 248 -12.06 -27.35 -57.89
CA GLN A 248 -13.04 -26.36 -57.44
C GLN A 248 -13.84 -26.88 -56.24
N PRO A 249 -14.28 -26.00 -55.33
CA PRO A 249 -15.35 -26.32 -54.40
C PRO A 249 -16.58 -26.86 -55.14
N ASN A 250 -17.21 -27.91 -54.60
CA ASN A 250 -18.49 -28.41 -55.10
C ASN A 250 -19.62 -28.06 -54.12
N ALA A 251 -19.83 -28.91 -53.11
CA ALA A 251 -20.79 -28.67 -52.04
C ALA A 251 -20.05 -28.38 -50.73
N VAL A 252 -20.49 -27.34 -50.01
CA VAL A 252 -19.95 -26.95 -48.71
C VAL A 252 -21.10 -26.72 -47.74
N THR A 253 -21.06 -27.40 -46.60
CA THR A 253 -22.02 -27.24 -45.51
C THR A 253 -21.30 -26.72 -44.26
N ALA A 254 -22.03 -26.61 -43.15
CA ALA A 254 -21.45 -26.27 -41.85
C ALA A 254 -20.47 -27.34 -41.31
N THR A 255 -20.60 -28.60 -41.73
CA THR A 255 -19.86 -29.74 -41.16
C THR A 255 -19.05 -30.51 -42.18
N THR A 256 -19.37 -30.39 -43.47
CA THR A 256 -18.74 -31.16 -44.55
C THR A 256 -18.40 -30.31 -45.76
N TYR A 257 -17.47 -30.80 -46.56
CA TYR A 257 -17.10 -30.21 -47.85
C TYR A 257 -16.82 -31.29 -48.89
N GLN A 258 -16.95 -30.89 -50.14
CA GLN A 258 -16.63 -31.68 -51.32
C GLN A 258 -15.79 -30.82 -52.28
N GLY A 259 -14.77 -31.41 -52.87
CA GLY A 259 -14.00 -30.82 -53.96
C GLY A 259 -14.20 -31.62 -55.24
N LEU A 260 -14.38 -30.94 -56.36
CA LEU A 260 -14.34 -31.55 -57.68
C LEU A 260 -12.93 -31.43 -58.25
N VAL A 261 -12.44 -32.52 -58.85
CA VAL A 261 -11.13 -32.59 -59.53
C VAL A 261 -11.37 -32.83 -61.02
N MET A 262 -10.70 -32.03 -61.85
CA MET A 262 -10.86 -32.02 -63.30
C MET A 262 -9.51 -32.16 -64.00
N SER A 263 -9.49 -32.90 -65.11
CA SER A 263 -8.28 -33.21 -65.89
C SER A 263 -8.59 -33.22 -67.39
N MET A 264 -7.64 -32.81 -68.24
CA MET A 264 -7.80 -32.92 -69.70
C MET A 264 -7.67 -34.36 -70.21
N THR A 265 -7.11 -35.26 -69.40
CA THR A 265 -6.94 -36.68 -69.71
C THR A 265 -7.64 -37.55 -68.68
N SER A 266 -8.33 -38.60 -69.14
CA SER A 266 -8.91 -39.63 -68.28
C SER A 266 -7.82 -40.39 -67.54
N ARG A 267 -7.82 -40.34 -66.21
CA ARG A 267 -6.82 -41.02 -65.36
C ARG A 267 -7.25 -41.06 -63.90
N THR A 268 -6.56 -41.87 -63.10
CA THR A 268 -6.60 -41.78 -61.63
C THR A 268 -5.53 -40.82 -61.15
N ILE A 269 -5.90 -39.87 -60.29
CA ILE A 269 -4.99 -38.90 -59.67
C ILE A 269 -4.83 -39.28 -58.20
N THR A 270 -3.61 -39.45 -57.75
CA THR A 270 -3.26 -39.63 -56.34
C THR A 270 -2.39 -38.47 -55.91
N ALA A 271 -2.87 -37.66 -54.96
CA ALA A 271 -2.17 -36.46 -54.54
C ALA A 271 -2.58 -36.00 -53.14
N ASP A 272 -1.81 -35.06 -52.60
CA ASP A 272 -2.19 -34.30 -51.43
C ASP A 272 -3.11 -33.15 -51.84
N PHE A 273 -4.32 -33.17 -51.31
CA PHE A 273 -5.30 -32.11 -51.46
C PHE A 273 -5.33 -31.25 -50.20
N VAL A 274 -5.09 -29.96 -50.37
CA VAL A 274 -5.13 -28.98 -49.29
C VAL A 274 -6.47 -28.29 -49.29
N MET A 275 -7.03 -28.13 -48.11
CA MET A 275 -8.19 -27.30 -47.90
C MET A 275 -7.92 -26.25 -46.83
N THR A 276 -8.62 -25.13 -46.96
CA THR A 276 -8.72 -24.12 -45.91
C THR A 276 -10.15 -23.60 -45.90
N ALA A 277 -10.75 -23.52 -44.72
CA ALA A 277 -12.07 -22.94 -44.52
C ALA A 277 -12.02 -21.89 -43.42
N GLN A 278 -12.67 -20.75 -43.66
CA GLN A 278 -12.84 -19.68 -42.70
C GLN A 278 -14.32 -19.37 -42.55
N GLY A 279 -14.80 -19.36 -41.31
CA GLY A 279 -16.21 -19.11 -41.01
C GLY A 279 -16.41 -18.81 -39.54
N ARG A 280 -17.66 -18.96 -39.09
CA ARG A 280 -18.07 -18.70 -37.71
C ARG A 280 -18.31 -20.00 -36.95
N TRP A 281 -17.90 -20.09 -35.69
CA TRP A 281 -18.28 -21.17 -34.78
C TRP A 281 -19.39 -20.76 -33.78
N TYR A 282 -19.68 -19.45 -33.68
CA TYR A 282 -20.88 -18.89 -33.06
C TYR A 282 -21.21 -17.51 -33.66
N VAL A 283 -22.38 -16.97 -33.30
CA VAL A 283 -22.92 -15.68 -33.78
C VAL A 283 -22.32 -14.50 -33.03
#